data_AF-A0A9P2VLP4-F1
#
_entry.id   AF-A0A9P2VLP4-F1
#
_cell.length_a   1.000
_cell.length_b   1.000
_cell.length_c   1.000
_cell.angle_alpha   90.00
_cell.angle_beta   90.00
_cell.angle_gamma   90.00
#
_symmetry.space_group_name_H-M   'P 1'
#
loop_
_entity.id
_entity.type
_entity.pdbx_description
1 polymer ?
#
loop_
_entity_poly.entity_id
_entity_poly.type
_entity_poly.pdbx_seq_one_letter_code
_entity_poly.pdbx_strand_id
1 'polypeptide(L)'
;MSKIDYQALREKAEKATKGSYIVGHTSVNQHGNLTGVFVCQKWKGEPGGVIAECHVNCLIESDAQAYANAEFIAAFNPNVALALLDEIKRLEDTNIDAMCRIAELETNLAALVAENAGLKHAMAVTLEHVSVTDAGQAGVAAMIINDALHHSETPATDAFLAEIRAEARNEGINYTASRLAAAFNHGFINKSLREVFDVTRMILSAKEELANEAHPIDGLSGEYAEKSLEEWAEQISKGGNQ
;
A
#
# COMPACT_ATOMS: atom_id res chain seq x y z
N MET A 1 20.92 14.33 -19.25
CA MET A 1 21.13 13.08 -18.48
C MET A 1 20.81 11.92 -19.40
N SER A 2 21.73 10.98 -19.61
CA SER A 2 21.41 9.71 -20.28
C SER A 2 20.41 8.93 -19.42
N LYS A 3 19.40 8.31 -20.05
CA LYS A 3 18.47 7.42 -19.35
C LYS A 3 19.26 6.23 -18.79
N ILE A 4 19.13 5.97 -17.50
CA ILE A 4 19.76 4.80 -16.85
C ILE A 4 19.01 3.55 -17.33
N ASP A 5 19.74 2.54 -17.77
CA ASP A 5 19.19 1.23 -18.14
C ASP A 5 19.20 0.30 -16.92
N TYR A 6 18.09 0.31 -16.17
CA TYR A 6 17.95 -0.50 -14.95
C TYR A 6 18.00 -2.01 -15.24
N GLN A 7 17.54 -2.46 -16.39
CA GLN A 7 17.56 -3.87 -16.76
C GLN A 7 18.99 -4.33 -17.04
N ALA A 8 19.76 -3.56 -17.81
CA ALA A 8 21.16 -3.85 -18.04
C ALA A 8 21.99 -3.80 -16.74
N LEU A 9 21.66 -2.89 -15.81
CA LEU A 9 22.30 -2.85 -14.49
C LEU A 9 21.98 -4.08 -13.64
N ARG A 10 20.71 -4.51 -13.62
CA ARG A 10 20.28 -5.72 -12.91
C ARG A 10 21.01 -6.96 -13.42
N GLU A 11 21.06 -7.15 -14.74
CA GLU A 11 21.74 -8.30 -15.35
C GLU A 11 23.24 -8.33 -15.02
N LYS A 12 23.89 -7.17 -14.96
CA LYS A 12 25.30 -7.07 -14.54
C LYS A 12 25.46 -7.45 -13.07
N ALA A 13 24.59 -6.96 -12.19
CA ALA A 13 24.65 -7.27 -10.76
C ALA A 13 24.36 -8.76 -10.49
N GLU A 14 23.40 -9.38 -11.18
CA GLU A 14 23.09 -10.82 -11.03
C GLU A 14 24.25 -11.74 -11.45
N LYS A 15 25.02 -11.33 -12.46
CA LYS A 15 26.19 -12.06 -12.99
C LYS A 15 27.46 -11.84 -12.17
N ALA A 16 27.53 -10.77 -11.39
CA ALA A 16 28.70 -10.44 -10.58
C ALA A 16 28.85 -11.40 -9.38
N THR A 17 30.05 -11.46 -8.81
CA THR A 17 30.35 -12.34 -7.66
C THR A 17 29.43 -11.99 -6.48
N LYS A 18 28.61 -12.94 -6.04
CA LYS A 18 27.62 -12.69 -4.99
C LYS A 18 28.25 -12.54 -3.60
N GLY A 19 27.52 -11.88 -2.71
CA GLY A 19 27.91 -11.74 -1.30
C GLY A 19 28.46 -10.36 -0.96
N SER A 20 28.82 -10.18 0.30
CA SER A 20 29.37 -8.91 0.81
C SER A 20 30.82 -8.74 0.40
N TYR A 21 31.19 -7.52 0.04
CA TYR A 21 32.56 -7.13 -0.23
C TYR A 21 33.12 -6.30 0.93
N ILE A 22 34.44 -6.35 1.11
CA ILE A 22 35.18 -5.53 2.07
C ILE A 22 36.49 -5.06 1.45
N VAL A 23 37.06 -3.99 1.99
CA VAL A 23 38.40 -3.56 1.62
C VAL A 23 39.42 -4.50 2.26
N GLY A 24 40.39 -4.93 1.45
CA GLY A 24 41.38 -5.91 1.85
C GLY A 24 42.80 -5.43 1.63
N HIS A 25 43.62 -6.35 1.12
CA HIS A 25 45.06 -6.20 0.92
C HIS A 25 45.46 -4.87 0.28
N THR A 26 46.72 -4.49 0.47
CA THR A 26 47.34 -3.32 -0.15
C THR A 26 48.61 -3.73 -0.90
N SER A 27 48.79 -3.17 -2.09
CA SER A 27 50.00 -3.30 -2.90
C SER A 27 50.94 -2.15 -2.56
N VAL A 28 52.22 -2.45 -2.31
CA VAL A 28 53.24 -1.45 -1.94
C VAL A 28 54.50 -1.72 -2.76
N ASN A 29 55.15 -0.68 -3.28
CA ASN A 29 56.38 -0.83 -4.04
C ASN A 29 57.62 -1.00 -3.15
N GLN A 30 58.78 -1.26 -3.76
CA GLN A 30 60.07 -1.41 -3.07
C GLN A 30 60.52 -0.18 -2.26
N HIS A 31 59.89 0.97 -2.46
CA HIS A 31 60.17 2.23 -1.76
C HIS A 31 59.20 2.49 -0.60
N GLY A 32 58.25 1.58 -0.34
CA GLY A 32 57.26 1.73 0.72
C GLY A 32 56.02 2.55 0.32
N ASN A 33 55.87 2.93 -0.95
CA ASN A 33 54.71 3.71 -1.40
C ASN A 33 53.57 2.78 -1.82
N LEU A 34 52.35 3.14 -1.44
CA LEU A 34 51.14 2.45 -1.87
C LEU A 34 51.00 2.48 -3.39
N THR A 35 50.74 1.33 -3.99
CA THR A 35 50.50 1.16 -5.43
C THR A 35 49.07 0.71 -5.74
N GLY A 36 48.34 0.16 -4.77
CA GLY A 36 46.94 -0.20 -4.95
C GLY A 36 46.26 -0.70 -3.67
N VAL A 37 44.93 -0.63 -3.67
CA VAL A 37 44.05 -1.15 -2.61
C VAL A 37 43.06 -2.13 -3.23
N PHE A 38 42.83 -3.28 -2.61
CA PHE A 38 41.97 -4.31 -3.16
C PHE A 38 40.57 -4.32 -2.54
N VAL A 39 39.56 -4.58 -3.38
CA VAL A 39 38.21 -4.98 -2.97
C VAL A 39 38.16 -6.49 -2.96
N CYS A 40 37.78 -7.07 -1.84
CA CYS A 40 37.77 -8.51 -1.62
C CYS A 40 36.39 -9.03 -1.26
N GLN A 41 36.14 -10.31 -1.50
CA GLN A 41 34.95 -10.97 -0.97
C GLN A 41 35.12 -11.19 0.54
N LYS A 42 34.07 -10.91 1.31
CA LYS A 42 34.09 -11.17 2.76
C LYS A 42 34.00 -12.67 3.02
N TRP A 43 35.03 -13.25 3.60
CA TRP A 43 35.08 -14.67 3.97
C TRP A 43 35.38 -14.82 5.46
N LYS A 44 34.42 -15.35 6.22
CA LYS A 44 34.53 -15.51 7.69
C LYS A 44 34.92 -14.21 8.45
N GLY A 45 34.53 -13.06 7.91
CA GLY A 45 34.85 -11.75 8.49
C GLY A 45 36.09 -11.07 7.89
N GLU A 46 36.91 -11.82 7.15
CA GLU A 46 38.20 -11.38 6.64
C GLU A 46 38.22 -11.25 5.11
N PRO A 47 39.16 -10.47 4.53
CA PRO A 47 39.30 -10.35 3.08
C PRO A 47 39.71 -11.70 2.46
N GLY A 48 38.83 -12.29 1.64
CA GLY A 48 39.07 -13.53 0.92
C GLY A 48 38.85 -13.36 -0.57
N GLY A 49 39.89 -13.61 -1.38
CA GLY A 49 39.82 -13.46 -2.85
C GLY A 49 39.69 -12.00 -3.32
N VAL A 50 40.52 -11.60 -4.27
CA VAL A 50 40.46 -10.26 -4.86
C VAL A 50 39.37 -10.21 -5.93
N ILE A 51 38.48 -9.22 -5.86
CA ILE A 51 37.42 -8.96 -6.82
C ILE A 51 37.81 -7.82 -7.78
N ALA A 52 38.39 -6.75 -7.23
CA ALA A 52 38.82 -5.59 -8.00
C ALA A 52 40.01 -4.90 -7.31
N GLU A 53 40.82 -4.18 -8.09
CA GLU A 53 41.96 -3.40 -7.60
C GLU A 53 41.78 -1.91 -7.91
N CYS A 54 41.89 -1.07 -6.89
CA CYS A 54 41.93 0.38 -6.98
C CYS A 54 43.39 0.83 -7.05
N HIS A 55 43.86 1.12 -8.25
CA HIS A 55 45.26 1.52 -8.50
C HIS A 55 45.53 2.95 -8.05
N VAL A 56 46.67 3.16 -7.38
CA VAL A 56 47.25 4.49 -7.21
C VAL A 56 47.81 4.94 -8.55
N ASN A 57 47.16 5.91 -9.18
CA ASN A 57 47.55 6.45 -10.49
C ASN A 57 47.67 7.97 -10.43
N CYS A 58 48.03 8.61 -11.54
CA CYS A 58 48.28 10.06 -11.60
C CYS A 58 47.05 10.95 -11.30
N LEU A 59 45.85 10.37 -11.23
CA LEU A 59 44.60 11.06 -10.85
C LEU A 59 44.23 10.84 -9.36
N ILE A 60 45.01 10.05 -8.62
CA ILE A 60 44.82 9.86 -7.19
C ILE A 60 45.78 10.79 -6.44
N GLU A 61 45.21 11.65 -5.60
CA GLU A 61 45.93 12.69 -4.86
C GLU A 61 46.49 12.19 -3.53
N SER A 62 45.96 11.08 -2.98
CA SER A 62 46.39 10.52 -1.71
C SER A 62 46.07 9.03 -1.56
N ASP A 63 46.79 8.36 -0.67
CA ASP A 63 46.51 6.98 -0.27
C ASP A 63 45.07 6.84 0.28
N ALA A 64 44.61 7.82 1.06
CA ALA A 64 43.25 7.84 1.59
C ALA A 64 42.17 7.83 0.48
N GLN A 65 42.43 8.47 -0.65
CA GLN A 65 41.51 8.45 -1.79
C GLN A 65 41.49 7.07 -2.48
N ALA A 66 42.62 6.34 -2.51
CA ALA A 66 42.64 4.97 -3.01
C ALA A 66 41.82 4.02 -2.11
N TYR A 67 41.90 4.19 -0.78
CA TYR A 67 41.03 3.48 0.15
C TYR A 67 39.56 3.83 -0.05
N ALA A 68 39.22 5.12 -0.16
CA ALA A 68 37.84 5.57 -0.38
C ALA A 68 37.21 4.97 -1.65
N ASN A 69 37.98 4.84 -2.73
CA ASN A 69 37.51 4.18 -3.95
C ASN A 69 37.19 2.70 -3.73
N ALA A 70 38.06 1.98 -3.01
CA ALA A 70 37.83 0.57 -2.67
C ALA A 70 36.63 0.42 -1.73
N GLU A 71 36.49 1.29 -0.73
CA GLU A 71 35.35 1.32 0.19
C GLU A 71 34.03 1.56 -0.56
N PHE A 72 34.00 2.51 -1.50
CA PHE A 72 32.82 2.77 -2.33
C PHE A 72 32.39 1.54 -3.13
N ILE A 73 33.32 0.88 -3.83
CA ILE A 73 33.03 -0.32 -4.62
C ILE A 73 32.59 -1.47 -3.71
N ALA A 74 33.22 -1.63 -2.55
CA ALA A 74 32.85 -2.67 -1.58
C ALA A 74 31.44 -2.45 -1.01
N ALA A 75 31.10 -1.20 -0.70
CA ALA A 75 29.79 -0.80 -0.21
C ALA A 75 28.71 -0.98 -1.30
N PHE A 76 29.00 -0.59 -2.54
CA PHE A 76 28.10 -0.73 -3.69
C PHE A 76 28.27 -2.08 -4.40
N ASN A 77 28.34 -3.16 -3.62
CA ASN A 77 28.44 -4.52 -4.15
C ASN A 77 27.12 -4.97 -4.83
N PRO A 78 27.13 -6.10 -5.56
CA PRO A 78 25.96 -6.55 -6.30
C PRO A 78 24.70 -6.77 -5.46
N ASN A 79 24.83 -7.20 -4.19
CA ASN A 79 23.66 -7.38 -3.32
C ASN A 79 22.99 -6.03 -3.03
N VAL A 80 23.78 -4.98 -2.76
CA VAL A 80 23.26 -3.63 -2.51
C VAL A 80 22.66 -3.05 -3.79
N ALA A 81 23.32 -3.23 -4.94
CA ALA A 81 22.80 -2.78 -6.22
C ALA A 81 21.43 -3.42 -6.53
N LEU A 82 21.28 -4.73 -6.34
CA LEU A 82 20.01 -5.43 -6.54
C LEU A 82 18.93 -4.95 -5.57
N ALA A 83 19.25 -4.80 -4.28
CA ALA A 83 18.31 -4.30 -3.29
C ALA A 83 17.81 -2.88 -3.62
N LEU A 84 18.70 -1.99 -4.07
CA LEU A 84 18.32 -0.65 -4.51
C LEU A 84 17.46 -0.70 -5.79
N LEU A 85 17.77 -1.56 -6.74
CA LEU A 85 16.95 -1.73 -7.96
C LEU A 85 15.56 -2.31 -7.64
N ASP A 86 15.46 -3.21 -6.65
CA ASP A 86 14.18 -3.73 -6.16
C ASP A 86 13.36 -2.62 -5.49
N GLU A 87 13.99 -1.79 -4.67
CA GLU A 87 13.34 -0.66 -4.03
C GLU A 87 12.87 0.40 -5.04
N ILE A 88 13.71 0.74 -6.03
CA ILE A 88 13.31 1.65 -7.11
C ILE A 88 12.10 1.11 -7.86
N LYS A 89 12.11 -0.18 -8.22
CA LYS A 89 10.98 -0.80 -8.89
C LYS A 89 9.71 -0.76 -8.03
N ARG A 90 9.82 -1.08 -6.74
CA ARG A 90 8.70 -1.01 -5.79
C ARG A 90 8.11 0.40 -5.71
N LEU A 91 8.97 1.42 -5.69
CA LEU A 91 8.55 2.82 -5.67
C LEU A 91 7.92 3.25 -7.00
N GLU A 92 8.44 2.79 -8.14
CA GLU A 92 7.83 3.01 -9.46
C GLU A 92 6.44 2.38 -9.53
N ASP A 93 6.29 1.13 -9.11
CA ASP A 93 5.00 0.42 -9.06
C ASP A 93 4.01 1.17 -8.13
N THR A 94 4.46 1.56 -6.93
CA THR A 94 3.64 2.34 -5.97
C THR A 94 3.20 3.69 -6.56
N ASN A 95 4.09 4.38 -7.29
CA ASN A 95 3.76 5.65 -7.91
C ASN A 95 2.75 5.48 -9.05
N ILE A 96 2.86 4.41 -9.84
CA ILE A 96 1.88 4.09 -10.89
C ILE A 96 0.50 3.84 -10.26
N ASP A 97 0.43 3.03 -9.20
CA ASP A 97 -0.83 2.75 -8.49
C ASP A 97 -1.45 4.04 -7.91
N ALA A 98 -0.62 4.89 -7.29
CA ALA A 98 -1.07 6.17 -6.75
C ALA A 98 -1.60 7.11 -7.85
N MET A 99 -0.91 7.19 -8.99
CA MET A 99 -1.36 8.00 -10.13
C MET A 99 -2.70 7.50 -10.69
N CYS A 100 -2.89 6.19 -10.82
CA CYS A 100 -4.16 5.60 -11.22
C CYS A 100 -5.28 5.97 -10.23
N ARG A 101 -5.03 5.83 -8.92
CA ARG A 101 -6.03 6.18 -7.90
C ARG A 101 -6.37 7.67 -7.89
N ILE A 102 -5.38 8.54 -8.09
CA ILE A 102 -5.61 9.99 -8.20
C ILE A 102 -6.51 10.30 -9.40
N ALA A 103 -6.25 9.71 -10.57
CA ALA A 103 -7.06 9.94 -11.77
C ALA A 103 -8.53 9.49 -11.58
N GLU A 104 -8.76 8.36 -10.90
CA GLU A 104 -10.11 7.91 -10.51
C GLU A 104 -10.80 8.92 -9.59
N LEU A 105 -10.12 9.36 -8.53
CA LEU A 105 -10.65 10.33 -7.57
C LEU A 105 -10.95 11.69 -8.22
N GLU A 106 -10.10 12.16 -9.14
CA GLU A 106 -10.34 13.39 -9.91
C GLU A 106 -11.61 13.28 -10.76
N THR A 107 -11.86 12.10 -11.35
CA THR A 107 -13.08 11.83 -12.14
C THR A 107 -14.32 11.86 -11.25
N ASN A 108 -14.29 11.18 -10.10
CA ASN A 108 -15.39 11.17 -9.14
C ASN A 108 -15.67 12.58 -8.59
N LEU A 109 -14.62 13.34 -8.27
CA LEU A 109 -14.74 14.72 -7.80
C LEU A 109 -15.38 15.62 -8.85
N ALA A 110 -15.01 15.49 -10.13
CA ALA A 110 -15.61 16.26 -11.21
C ALA A 110 -17.13 15.98 -11.34
N ALA A 111 -17.54 14.71 -11.21
CA ALA A 111 -18.95 14.33 -11.22
C ALA A 111 -19.72 14.93 -10.04
N LEU A 112 -19.17 14.84 -8.82
CA LEU A 112 -19.76 15.43 -7.62
C LEU A 112 -19.85 16.97 -7.70
N VAL A 113 -18.84 17.63 -8.27
CA VAL A 113 -18.85 19.08 -8.48
C VAL A 113 -19.93 19.48 -9.49
N ALA A 114 -20.08 18.73 -10.59
CA ALA A 114 -21.12 18.97 -11.59
C ALA A 114 -22.53 18.78 -11.00
N GLU A 115 -22.76 17.70 -10.25
CA GLU A 115 -24.01 17.44 -9.54
C GLU A 115 -24.33 18.57 -8.56
N ASN A 116 -23.37 18.98 -7.73
CA ASN A 116 -23.53 20.10 -6.79
C ASN A 116 -23.82 21.43 -7.50
N ALA A 117 -23.20 21.69 -8.65
CA ALA A 117 -23.49 22.88 -9.45
C ALA A 117 -24.92 22.85 -10.00
N GLY A 118 -25.38 21.69 -10.47
CA GLY A 118 -26.76 21.48 -10.92
C GLY A 118 -27.77 21.73 -9.81
N LEU A 119 -27.55 21.18 -8.61
CA LEU A 119 -28.41 21.39 -7.43
C LEU A 119 -28.46 22.87 -7.03
N LYS A 120 -27.32 23.56 -6.98
CA LYS A 120 -27.26 25.00 -6.69
C LYS A 120 -27.99 25.83 -7.74
N HIS A 121 -27.86 25.47 -9.01
CA HIS A 121 -28.54 26.17 -10.10
C HIS A 121 -30.06 25.97 -10.03
N ALA A 122 -30.52 24.74 -9.80
CA ALA A 122 -31.94 24.44 -9.60
C ALA A 122 -32.52 25.29 -8.47
N MET A 123 -31.84 25.35 -7.32
CA MET A 123 -32.24 26.18 -6.18
C MET A 123 -32.30 27.67 -6.53
N ALA A 124 -31.31 28.20 -7.28
CA ALA A 124 -31.29 29.61 -7.68
C ALA A 124 -32.45 29.95 -8.63
N VAL A 125 -32.70 29.13 -9.66
CA VAL A 125 -33.81 29.32 -10.61
C VAL A 125 -35.16 29.32 -9.88
N THR A 126 -35.36 28.44 -8.91
CA THR A 126 -36.63 28.41 -8.18
C THR A 126 -36.83 29.65 -7.30
N LEU A 127 -35.77 30.20 -6.70
CA LEU A 127 -35.85 31.44 -5.93
C LEU A 127 -36.14 32.67 -6.81
N GLU A 128 -35.69 32.69 -8.06
CA GLU A 128 -35.87 33.81 -8.99
C GLU A 128 -37.29 33.84 -9.61
N HIS A 129 -37.90 32.68 -9.86
CA HIS A 129 -39.20 32.58 -10.55
C HIS A 129 -40.40 32.57 -9.61
N VAL A 130 -40.17 32.54 -8.29
CA VAL A 130 -41.23 32.63 -7.30
C VAL A 130 -41.39 34.08 -6.84
N SER A 131 -42.37 34.78 -7.41
CA SER A 131 -42.86 36.05 -6.85
C SER A 131 -43.78 35.76 -5.66
N VAL A 132 -43.23 35.75 -4.44
CA VAL A 132 -44.03 35.56 -3.22
C VAL A 132 -44.69 36.88 -2.83
N THR A 133 -45.89 37.14 -3.34
CA THR A 133 -46.63 38.39 -3.01
C THR A 133 -47.62 38.22 -1.86
N ASP A 134 -47.95 36.98 -1.48
CA ASP A 134 -48.72 36.65 -0.28
C ASP A 134 -48.29 35.30 0.34
N ALA A 135 -48.79 35.01 1.55
CA ALA A 135 -48.45 33.80 2.31
C ALA A 135 -48.93 32.50 1.65
N GLY A 136 -49.96 32.54 0.79
CA GLY A 136 -50.46 31.37 0.05
C GLY A 136 -49.52 30.96 -1.08
N GLN A 137 -49.00 31.94 -1.82
CA GLN A 137 -47.98 31.74 -2.86
C GLN A 137 -46.66 31.22 -2.28
N ALA A 138 -46.31 31.66 -1.06
CA ALA A 138 -45.14 31.17 -0.33
C ALA A 138 -45.21 29.66 -0.09
N GLY A 139 -46.39 29.17 0.33
CA GLY A 139 -46.63 27.75 0.58
C GLY A 139 -46.56 26.88 -0.68
N VAL A 140 -47.13 27.36 -1.80
CA VAL A 140 -47.08 26.65 -3.09
C VAL A 140 -45.65 26.57 -3.62
N ALA A 141 -44.89 27.67 -3.53
CA ALA A 141 -43.49 27.69 -3.92
C ALA A 141 -42.62 26.75 -3.08
N ALA A 142 -42.81 26.75 -1.76
CA ALA A 142 -42.12 25.84 -0.86
C ALA A 142 -42.44 24.37 -1.19
N MET A 143 -43.68 24.07 -1.56
CA MET A 143 -44.10 22.72 -1.95
C MET A 143 -43.44 22.28 -3.27
N ILE A 144 -43.40 23.14 -4.29
CA ILE A 144 -42.74 22.87 -5.58
C ILE A 144 -41.23 22.69 -5.37
N ILE A 145 -40.60 23.53 -4.55
CA ILE A 145 -39.18 23.41 -4.19
C ILE A 145 -38.92 22.08 -3.49
N ASN A 146 -39.73 21.73 -2.49
CA ASN A 146 -39.57 20.48 -1.76
C ASN A 146 -39.75 19.27 -2.68
N ASP A 147 -40.73 19.31 -3.57
CA ASP A 147 -41.00 18.26 -4.56
C ASP A 147 -39.86 18.13 -5.57
N ALA A 148 -39.37 19.24 -6.12
CA ALA A 148 -38.22 19.26 -7.04
C ALA A 148 -36.93 18.76 -6.37
N LEU A 149 -36.70 19.11 -5.10
CA LEU A 149 -35.56 18.61 -4.32
C LEU A 149 -35.70 17.11 -4.01
N HIS A 150 -36.90 16.61 -3.70
CA HIS A 150 -37.12 15.18 -3.45
C HIS A 150 -36.98 14.32 -4.70
N HIS A 151 -37.22 14.87 -5.89
CA HIS A 151 -37.05 14.18 -7.18
C HIS A 151 -35.70 14.47 -7.85
N SER A 152 -34.83 15.29 -7.26
CA SER A 152 -33.48 15.52 -7.77
C SER A 152 -32.60 14.33 -7.40
N GLU A 153 -32.38 13.42 -8.34
CA GLU A 153 -31.46 12.30 -8.16
C GLU A 153 -30.02 12.79 -7.96
N THR A 154 -29.26 12.09 -7.11
CA THR A 154 -27.84 12.38 -6.81
C THR A 154 -26.94 11.19 -7.14
N PRO A 155 -26.90 10.74 -8.41
CA PRO A 155 -26.23 9.51 -8.80
C PRO A 155 -24.71 9.53 -8.54
N ALA A 156 -24.04 10.68 -8.61
CA ALA A 156 -22.62 10.78 -8.29
C ALA A 156 -22.38 10.62 -6.78
N THR A 157 -23.25 11.22 -5.96
CA THR A 157 -23.22 11.02 -4.50
C THR A 157 -23.52 9.56 -4.13
N ASP A 158 -24.52 8.95 -4.75
CA ASP A 158 -24.89 7.56 -4.49
C ASP A 158 -23.77 6.59 -4.88
N ALA A 159 -23.15 6.80 -6.04
CA ALA A 159 -22.00 6.01 -6.48
C ALA A 159 -20.80 6.15 -5.52
N PHE A 160 -20.50 7.37 -5.09
CA PHE A 160 -19.43 7.63 -4.12
C PHE A 160 -19.70 6.96 -2.77
N LEU A 161 -20.93 7.04 -2.25
CA LEU A 161 -21.33 6.36 -1.02
C LEU A 161 -21.28 4.83 -1.15
N ALA A 162 -21.63 4.28 -2.31
CA ALA A 162 -21.51 2.86 -2.59
C ALA A 162 -20.04 2.40 -2.59
N GLU A 163 -19.14 3.18 -3.18
CA GLU A 163 -17.69 2.93 -3.16
C GLU A 163 -17.15 2.92 -1.72
N ILE A 164 -17.44 3.96 -0.92
CA ILE A 164 -17.03 4.02 0.49
C ILE A 164 -17.56 2.82 1.28
N ARG A 165 -18.83 2.44 1.08
CA ARG A 165 -19.41 1.28 1.76
C ARG A 165 -18.71 -0.02 1.35
N ALA A 166 -18.36 -0.18 0.08
CA ALA A 166 -17.62 -1.34 -0.40
C ALA A 166 -16.20 -1.39 0.19
N GLU A 167 -15.50 -0.26 0.25
CA GLU A 167 -14.18 -0.15 0.87
C GLU A 167 -14.22 -0.48 2.36
N ALA A 168 -15.14 0.14 3.12
CA ALA A 168 -15.31 -0.12 4.54
C ALA A 168 -15.63 -1.60 4.85
N ARG A 169 -16.45 -2.25 4.02
CA ARG A 169 -16.72 -3.70 4.13
C ARG A 169 -15.45 -4.52 3.90
N ASN A 170 -14.67 -4.20 2.87
CA ASN A 170 -13.42 -4.89 2.56
C ASN A 170 -12.39 -4.71 3.68
N GLU A 171 -12.29 -3.52 4.27
CA GLU A 171 -11.44 -3.24 5.44
C GLU A 171 -11.88 -4.04 6.66
N GLY A 172 -13.18 -4.07 6.98
CA GLY A 172 -13.72 -4.86 8.08
C GLY A 172 -13.45 -6.37 7.93
N ILE A 173 -13.59 -6.91 6.72
CA ILE A 173 -13.25 -8.30 6.39
C ILE A 173 -11.75 -8.56 6.60
N ASN A 174 -10.89 -7.71 6.05
CA ASN A 174 -9.44 -7.80 6.21
C ASN A 174 -9.02 -7.78 7.68
N TYR A 175 -9.59 -6.85 8.43
CA TYR A 175 -9.34 -6.70 9.85
C TYR A 175 -9.71 -7.96 10.63
N THR A 176 -10.88 -8.53 10.34
CA THR A 176 -11.36 -9.77 10.97
C THR A 176 -10.46 -10.96 10.65
N ALA A 177 -10.11 -11.17 9.38
CA ALA A 177 -9.18 -12.22 8.97
C ALA A 177 -7.80 -12.07 9.64
N SER A 178 -7.29 -10.84 9.72
CA SER A 178 -6.01 -10.53 10.35
C SER A 178 -6.03 -10.82 11.86
N ARG A 179 -7.12 -10.47 12.55
CA ARG A 179 -7.32 -10.77 13.98
C ARG A 179 -7.36 -12.28 14.22
N LEU A 180 -8.05 -13.04 13.38
CA LEU A 180 -8.09 -14.50 13.47
C LEU A 180 -6.69 -15.12 13.30
N ALA A 181 -5.97 -14.72 12.26
CA ALA A 181 -4.61 -15.19 12.00
C ALA A 181 -3.65 -14.85 13.16
N ALA A 182 -3.75 -13.63 13.70
CA ALA A 182 -2.97 -13.21 14.86
C ALA A 182 -3.30 -14.04 16.11
N ALA A 183 -4.58 -14.29 16.39
CA ALA A 183 -5.00 -15.09 17.53
C ALA A 183 -4.43 -16.52 17.48
N PHE A 184 -4.38 -17.14 16.29
CA PHE A 184 -3.73 -18.43 16.09
C PHE A 184 -2.21 -18.35 16.30
N ASN A 185 -1.52 -17.40 15.67
CA ASN A 185 -0.07 -17.25 15.78
C ASN A 185 0.41 -16.98 17.22
N HIS A 186 -0.44 -16.38 18.05
CA HIS A 186 -0.17 -16.13 19.46
C HIS A 186 -0.70 -17.23 20.41
N GLY A 187 -1.25 -18.33 19.88
CA GLY A 187 -1.63 -19.51 20.66
C GLY A 187 -2.99 -19.41 21.37
N PHE A 188 -3.84 -18.43 21.05
CA PHE A 188 -5.19 -18.32 21.61
C PHE A 188 -6.19 -19.30 21.00
N ILE A 189 -5.86 -19.88 19.83
CA ILE A 189 -6.71 -20.82 19.11
C ILE A 189 -6.03 -22.18 19.05
N ASN A 190 -6.61 -23.18 19.71
CA ASN A 190 -6.13 -24.56 19.71
C ASN A 190 -6.76 -25.38 18.57
N LYS A 191 -6.43 -25.02 17.32
CA LYS A 191 -6.87 -25.70 16.10
C LYS A 191 -5.70 -26.00 15.18
N SER A 192 -5.89 -26.86 14.18
CA SER A 192 -4.82 -27.12 13.20
C SER A 192 -4.60 -25.91 12.29
N LEU A 193 -3.37 -25.75 11.77
CA LEU A 193 -3.06 -24.72 10.77
C LEU A 193 -4.02 -24.79 9.57
N ARG A 194 -4.41 -25.99 9.17
CA ARG A 194 -5.34 -26.19 8.04
C ARG A 194 -6.72 -25.63 8.33
N GLU A 195 -7.29 -25.91 9.50
CA GLU A 195 -8.60 -25.37 9.88
C GLU A 195 -8.57 -23.84 9.95
N VAL A 196 -7.54 -23.25 10.57
CA VAL A 196 -7.42 -21.79 10.68
C VAL A 196 -7.20 -21.15 9.29
N PHE A 197 -6.40 -21.78 8.43
CA PHE A 197 -6.23 -21.35 7.05
C PHE A 197 -7.55 -21.35 6.29
N ASP A 198 -8.32 -22.43 6.37
CA ASP A 198 -9.60 -22.57 5.68
C ASP A 198 -10.61 -21.51 6.18
N VAL A 199 -10.70 -21.26 7.49
CA VAL A 199 -11.57 -20.21 8.05
C VAL A 199 -11.09 -18.81 7.68
N THR A 200 -9.79 -18.54 7.75
CA THR A 200 -9.23 -17.23 7.35
C THR A 200 -9.52 -16.96 5.87
N ARG A 201 -9.37 -17.98 5.02
CA ARG A 201 -9.70 -17.89 3.60
C ARG A 201 -11.19 -17.67 3.37
N MET A 202 -12.06 -18.37 4.12
CA MET A 202 -13.51 -18.18 4.07
C MET A 202 -13.92 -16.75 4.45
N ILE A 203 -13.30 -16.17 5.48
CA ILE A 203 -13.55 -14.75 5.83
C ILE A 203 -13.13 -13.84 4.67
N LEU A 204 -11.96 -14.08 4.07
CA LEU A 204 -11.47 -13.27 2.96
C LEU A 204 -12.31 -13.41 1.68
N SER A 205 -12.93 -14.57 1.42
CA SER A 205 -13.81 -14.77 0.26
C SER A 205 -15.12 -13.99 0.35
N ALA A 206 -15.54 -13.56 1.54
CA ALA A 206 -16.71 -12.72 1.74
C ALA A 206 -16.65 -11.40 0.95
N LYS A 207 -15.45 -10.94 0.54
CA LYS A 207 -15.30 -9.77 -0.34
C LYS A 207 -15.94 -10.00 -1.72
N GLU A 208 -15.71 -11.18 -2.29
CA GLU A 208 -16.29 -11.56 -3.59
C GLU A 208 -17.80 -11.77 -3.47
N GLU A 209 -18.26 -12.32 -2.34
CA GLU A 209 -19.69 -12.50 -2.05
C GLU A 209 -20.40 -11.14 -1.96
N LEU A 210 -19.90 -10.22 -1.13
CA LEU A 210 -20.49 -8.89 -0.95
C LEU A 210 -20.40 -7.99 -2.19
N ALA A 211 -19.43 -8.21 -3.09
CA ALA A 211 -19.35 -7.50 -4.35
C ALA A 211 -20.45 -7.93 -5.34
N ASN A 212 -20.94 -9.17 -5.22
CA ASN A 212 -21.95 -9.75 -6.11
C ASN A 212 -23.37 -9.72 -5.52
N GLU A 213 -23.53 -9.38 -4.24
CA GLU A 213 -24.82 -9.27 -3.57
C GLU A 213 -25.29 -7.81 -3.45
N ALA A 214 -26.37 -7.47 -4.16
CA ALA A 214 -26.96 -6.13 -4.11
C ALA A 214 -27.54 -5.77 -2.72
N HIS A 215 -27.90 -6.77 -1.92
CA HIS A 215 -28.43 -6.61 -0.56
C HIS A 215 -27.70 -7.61 0.35
N PRO A 216 -26.70 -7.17 1.12
CA PRO A 216 -25.95 -8.06 1.99
C PRO A 216 -26.88 -8.78 2.95
N ILE A 217 -26.72 -10.09 3.05
CA ILE A 217 -27.44 -10.94 4.01
C ILE A 217 -27.07 -10.51 5.44
N ASP A 218 -27.98 -10.80 6.38
CA ASP A 218 -28.09 -10.58 7.85
C ASP A 218 -26.82 -10.77 8.75
N GLY A 219 -25.61 -10.72 8.19
CA GLY A 219 -24.34 -10.81 8.91
C GLY A 219 -23.63 -9.46 9.15
N LEU A 220 -24.03 -8.38 8.47
CA LEU A 220 -23.38 -7.06 8.62
C LEU A 220 -23.82 -6.29 9.87
N SER A 221 -25.00 -6.59 10.42
CA SER A 221 -25.52 -5.92 11.61
C SER A 221 -24.72 -6.28 12.87
N GLY A 222 -24.07 -7.45 12.89
CA GLY A 222 -23.42 -8.00 14.08
C GLY A 222 -24.36 -8.78 14.99
N GLU A 223 -25.68 -8.75 14.75
CA GLU A 223 -26.70 -9.37 15.63
C GLU A 223 -26.45 -10.86 15.87
N TYR A 224 -26.03 -11.60 14.84
CA TYR A 224 -25.68 -13.02 14.98
C TYR A 224 -24.50 -13.24 15.94
N ALA A 225 -23.47 -12.38 15.84
CA ALA A 225 -22.29 -12.48 16.71
C ALA A 225 -22.63 -12.08 18.15
N GLU A 226 -23.43 -11.02 18.33
CA GLU A 226 -23.90 -10.58 19.66
C GLU A 226 -24.74 -11.66 20.35
N LYS A 227 -25.70 -12.24 19.63
CA LYS A 227 -26.50 -13.36 20.15
C LYS A 227 -25.65 -14.57 20.50
N SER A 228 -24.65 -14.91 19.67
CA SER A 228 -23.73 -16.01 19.97
C SER A 228 -22.93 -15.76 21.25
N LEU A 229 -22.49 -14.52 21.49
CA LEU A 229 -21.78 -14.14 22.71
C LEU A 229 -22.66 -14.31 23.95
N GLU A 230 -23.94 -13.91 23.89
CA GLU A 230 -24.90 -14.12 24.97
C GLU A 230 -25.06 -15.63 25.28
N GLU A 231 -25.27 -16.44 24.24
CA GLU A 231 -25.43 -17.89 24.38
C GLU A 231 -24.17 -18.56 24.97
N TRP A 232 -22.97 -18.17 24.54
CA TRP A 232 -21.72 -18.71 25.09
C TRP A 232 -21.48 -18.25 26.53
N ALA A 233 -21.78 -16.99 26.86
CA ALA A 233 -21.68 -16.49 28.22
C ALA A 233 -22.59 -17.26 29.19
N GLU A 234 -23.81 -17.59 28.75
CA GLU A 234 -24.70 -18.46 29.52
C GLU A 234 -24.13 -19.87 29.72
N GLN A 235 -23.57 -20.49 28.67
CA GLN A 235 -22.98 -21.82 28.76
C GLN A 235 -21.81 -21.86 29.75
N ILE A 236 -20.93 -20.85 29.70
CA ILE A 236 -19.82 -20.70 30.64
C ILE A 236 -20.35 -20.55 32.07
N SER A 237 -21.40 -19.73 32.29
CA SER A 237 -21.99 -19.52 33.62
C SER A 237 -22.59 -20.79 34.23
N LYS A 238 -23.07 -21.72 33.38
CA LYS A 238 -23.67 -23.01 33.77
C LYS A 238 -22.62 -24.12 33.94
N GLY A 239 -21.33 -23.81 33.88
CA GLY A 239 -20.24 -24.78 34.03
C GLY A 239 -20.00 -25.65 32.80
N GLY A 240 -20.45 -25.21 31.61
CA GLY A 240 -20.07 -25.85 30.36
C GLY A 240 -18.58 -25.64 30.11
N ASN A 241 -17.79 -26.71 30.22
CA ASN A 241 -16.42 -26.72 29.71
C ASN A 241 -16.43 -27.11 28.22
N GLN A 242 -15.60 -26.43 27.43
CA GLN A 242 -15.18 -26.85 26.09
C GLN A 242 -14.48 -28.22 26.12
#